data_AF-A0A949AJ48-F1
#
_entry.id   AF-A0A949AJ48-F1
#
_cell.length_a   1.000
_cell.length_b   1.000
_cell.length_c   1.000
_cell.angle_alpha   90.00
_cell.angle_beta   90.00
_cell.angle_gamma   90.00
#
_symmetry.space_group_name_H-M   'P 1'
#
loop_
_entity.id
_entity.type
_entity.pdbx_description
1 polymer ?
#
loop_
_entity_poly.entity_id
_entity_poly.type
_entity_poly.pdbx_seq_one_letter_code
_entity_poly.pdbx_strand_id
1 'polypeptide(L)'
;MIDEIIINILNYILSSFGCGVVITTIIFILILSNPDKIEKLMALLYRMFSWIHKKLEYGNIATNIQVAINNVSDKVNRDCPDVLPYAMKIEWAKTVQDTETFLRNGEIIVTMDYSRSYDRNLVVSTLAYLEKGLLPIARSYVDKTLMKATDFTVAKEIFTSSWKGLPTNYFFQNYLEPEMEKDSQLRHDCTILDNLQKVGLLSKIFLRQVHYFGNKAYPSIPDLITKKESLDFALFLENIATRKSGEDTNLTFVRSRIRTSILLIAKAETKMWGTEAYSRRVKINLDRGIEHMYICARKANNISLAKQVANEEEKASRLKILATYNFMQTIGEKEYSAICIVCAMNLLAALRIKIDSSSALYRLLEEHVKELRDGQLEVVAMATQPGIKSKIAVRSLVDDLNPVHCFVEQSRLNAMESALGGERLEFIKWNNEPRSLIIDSLAPLDPKKVIEIEIDTKRRQAIIKVDGWEAKRKALGRGNQNVNCAMELTGWQIAVEEVPKEKEEQGQQ
;
A
#
# COMPACT_ATOMS: atom_id res chain seq x y z
N MET A 1 -57.75 29.17 -69.05
CA MET A 1 -58.79 28.80 -68.06
C MET A 1 -58.25 27.77 -67.06
N ILE A 2 -57.60 26.68 -67.49
CA ILE A 2 -57.02 25.67 -66.57
C ILE A 2 -55.82 26.23 -65.78
N ASP A 3 -54.97 27.05 -66.42
CA ASP A 3 -53.77 27.59 -65.76
C ASP A 3 -54.06 28.62 -64.65
N GLU A 4 -55.08 29.47 -64.83
CA GLU A 4 -55.52 30.42 -63.79
C GLU A 4 -56.13 29.71 -62.57
N ILE A 5 -56.85 28.61 -62.80
CA ILE A 5 -57.45 27.81 -61.72
C ILE A 5 -56.34 27.15 -60.90
N ILE A 6 -55.31 26.60 -61.56
CA ILE A 6 -54.17 25.97 -60.88
C ILE A 6 -53.39 27.01 -60.06
N ILE A 7 -53.13 28.20 -60.60
CA ILE A 7 -52.42 29.27 -59.89
C ILE A 7 -53.22 29.76 -58.68
N ASN A 8 -54.53 29.93 -58.82
CA ASN A 8 -55.39 30.34 -57.70
C ASN A 8 -55.49 29.28 -56.60
N ILE A 9 -55.53 27.99 -56.96
CA ILE A 9 -55.50 26.89 -56.00
C ILE A 9 -54.13 26.85 -55.29
N LEU A 10 -53.03 27.05 -56.02
CA LEU A 10 -51.69 27.08 -55.43
C LEU A 10 -51.54 28.23 -54.43
N ASN A 11 -51.99 29.43 -54.81
CA ASN A 11 -51.98 30.60 -53.94
C ASN A 11 -52.88 30.41 -52.70
N TYR A 12 -54.04 29.78 -52.87
CA TYR A 12 -54.94 29.45 -51.77
C TYR A 12 -54.28 28.47 -50.78
N ILE A 13 -53.66 27.40 -51.27
CA ILE A 13 -52.95 26.40 -50.45
C ILE A 13 -51.74 27.03 -49.72
N LEU A 14 -50.95 27.87 -50.41
CA LEU A 14 -49.83 28.59 -49.83
C LEU A 14 -50.28 29.57 -48.73
N SER A 15 -51.42 30.25 -48.92
CA SER A 15 -51.98 31.20 -47.95
C SER A 15 -52.61 30.53 -46.72
N SER A 16 -53.19 29.34 -46.87
CA SER A 16 -53.96 28.66 -45.81
C SER A 16 -53.12 27.75 -44.92
N PHE A 17 -52.00 27.21 -45.40
CA PHE A 17 -51.22 26.20 -44.66
C PHE A 17 -49.76 26.60 -44.41
N GLY A 18 -49.27 27.69 -45.03
CA GLY A 18 -47.88 28.14 -44.91
C GLY A 18 -46.89 27.23 -45.64
N CYS A 19 -45.76 27.81 -46.09
CA CYS A 19 -44.75 27.09 -46.87
C CYS A 19 -44.25 25.80 -46.21
N GLY A 20 -44.22 25.75 -44.87
CA GLY A 20 -43.80 24.57 -44.11
C GLY A 20 -44.67 23.34 -44.35
N VAL A 21 -46.00 23.49 -44.42
CA VAL A 21 -46.93 22.37 -44.64
C VAL A 21 -46.90 21.90 -46.09
N VAL A 22 -46.74 22.84 -47.03
CA VAL A 22 -46.59 22.49 -48.46
C VAL A 22 -45.29 21.73 -48.69
N ILE A 23 -44.19 22.17 -48.09
CA ILE A 23 -42.89 21.51 -48.18
C ILE A 23 -42.93 20.13 -47.51
N THR A 24 -43.49 19.99 -46.31
CA THR A 24 -43.60 18.67 -45.65
C THR A 24 -44.52 17.73 -46.40
N THR A 25 -45.59 18.23 -47.01
CA THR A 25 -46.51 17.43 -47.83
C THR A 25 -45.85 16.98 -49.14
N ILE A 26 -45.08 17.85 -49.81
CA ILE A 26 -44.29 17.49 -51.00
C ILE A 26 -43.21 16.48 -50.64
N ILE A 27 -42.52 16.66 -49.52
CA ILE A 27 -41.54 15.69 -48.99
C ILE A 27 -42.24 14.36 -48.68
N PHE A 28 -43.42 14.38 -48.07
CA PHE A 28 -44.21 13.20 -47.75
C PHE A 28 -44.70 12.45 -49.01
N ILE A 29 -45.12 13.18 -50.05
CA ILE A 29 -45.50 12.61 -51.35
C ILE A 29 -44.28 12.03 -52.08
N LEU A 30 -43.13 12.71 -52.04
CA LEU A 30 -41.87 12.22 -52.60
C LEU A 30 -41.37 10.96 -51.87
N ILE A 31 -41.58 10.90 -50.55
CA ILE A 31 -41.37 9.72 -49.72
C ILE A 31 -42.30 8.59 -50.22
N LEU A 32 -43.61 8.78 -50.26
CA LEU A 32 -44.54 7.71 -50.70
C LEU A 32 -44.33 7.25 -52.16
N SER A 33 -43.85 8.12 -53.04
CA SER A 33 -43.74 7.83 -54.49
C SER A 33 -42.44 7.13 -54.89
N ASN A 34 -41.39 7.14 -54.04
CA ASN A 34 -40.10 6.52 -54.37
C ASN A 34 -39.51 5.78 -53.15
N PRO A 35 -40.12 4.67 -52.71
CA PRO A 35 -39.64 3.86 -51.57
C PRO A 35 -38.14 3.50 -51.67
N ASP A 36 -37.67 3.09 -52.85
CA ASP A 36 -36.27 2.70 -53.08
C ASP A 36 -35.27 3.87 -52.94
N LYS A 37 -35.73 5.12 -53.16
CA LYS A 37 -34.89 6.32 -52.99
C LYS A 37 -34.85 6.78 -51.53
N ILE A 38 -35.92 6.53 -50.76
CA ILE A 38 -35.91 6.76 -49.32
C ILE A 38 -34.92 5.82 -48.65
N GLU A 39 -34.88 4.55 -49.02
CA GLU A 39 -33.91 3.62 -48.44
C GLU A 39 -32.47 4.09 -48.68
N LYS A 40 -32.17 4.61 -49.87
CA LYS A 40 -30.86 5.21 -50.19
C LYS A 40 -30.60 6.50 -49.40
N LEU A 41 -31.60 7.36 -49.23
CA LEU A 41 -31.49 8.59 -48.44
C LEU A 41 -31.30 8.27 -46.96
N MET A 42 -32.05 7.31 -46.42
CA MET A 42 -31.92 6.81 -45.06
C MET A 42 -30.56 6.15 -44.86
N ALA A 43 -30.08 5.34 -45.81
CA ALA A 43 -28.73 4.78 -45.78
C ALA A 43 -27.66 5.87 -45.81
N LEU A 44 -27.86 6.94 -46.59
CA LEU A 44 -26.97 8.11 -46.60
C LEU A 44 -26.99 8.83 -45.25
N LEU A 45 -28.16 9.07 -44.67
CA LEU A 45 -28.31 9.69 -43.35
C LEU A 45 -27.69 8.81 -42.25
N TYR A 46 -27.97 7.50 -42.23
CA TYR A 46 -27.34 6.56 -41.32
C TYR A 46 -25.82 6.57 -41.49
N ARG A 47 -25.30 6.62 -42.71
CA ARG A 47 -23.86 6.70 -42.98
C ARG A 47 -23.28 8.04 -42.49
N MET A 48 -23.98 9.15 -42.73
CA MET A 48 -23.60 10.50 -42.29
C MET A 48 -23.59 10.65 -40.76
N PHE A 49 -24.48 9.96 -40.04
CA PHE A 49 -24.54 10.02 -38.58
C PHE A 49 -23.88 8.81 -37.89
N SER A 50 -23.45 7.79 -38.63
CA SER A 50 -22.81 6.59 -38.08
C SER A 50 -21.56 6.90 -37.28
N TRP A 51 -20.78 7.90 -37.68
CA TRP A 51 -19.59 8.35 -36.97
C TRP A 51 -19.89 8.95 -35.59
N ILE A 52 -20.96 9.74 -35.46
CA ILE A 52 -21.42 10.32 -34.20
C ILE A 52 -21.94 9.20 -33.30
N HIS A 53 -22.76 8.30 -33.84
CA HIS A 53 -23.27 7.15 -33.09
C HIS A 53 -22.14 6.26 -32.56
N LYS A 54 -21.18 5.90 -33.42
CA LYS A 54 -19.98 5.14 -33.03
C LYS A 54 -19.19 5.87 -31.94
N LYS A 55 -18.92 7.17 -32.10
CA LYS A 55 -18.17 7.95 -31.11
C LYS A 55 -18.88 7.99 -29.75
N LEU A 56 -20.21 8.13 -29.74
CA LEU A 56 -21.01 8.10 -28.52
C LEU A 56 -21.04 6.70 -27.89
N GLU A 57 -21.18 5.65 -28.70
CA GLU A 57 -21.16 4.25 -28.26
C GLU A 57 -19.82 3.92 -27.60
N TYR A 58 -18.70 4.24 -28.25
CA TYR A 58 -17.36 4.05 -27.69
C TYR A 58 -17.13 4.90 -26.43
N GLY A 59 -17.56 6.16 -26.43
CA GLY A 59 -17.50 7.02 -25.26
C GLY A 59 -18.27 6.43 -24.07
N ASN A 60 -19.45 5.86 -24.31
CA ASN A 60 -20.25 5.19 -23.28
C ASN A 60 -19.56 3.92 -22.75
N ILE A 61 -19.03 3.07 -23.62
CA ILE A 61 -18.27 1.87 -23.23
C ILE A 61 -17.08 2.26 -22.34
N ALA A 62 -16.26 3.20 -22.78
CA ALA A 62 -15.09 3.67 -22.02
C ALA A 62 -15.49 4.23 -20.65
N THR A 63 -16.54 5.05 -20.60
CA THR A 63 -17.02 5.67 -19.35
C THR A 63 -17.55 4.62 -18.37
N ASN A 64 -18.36 3.67 -18.85
CA ASN A 64 -18.91 2.61 -17.98
C ASN A 64 -17.82 1.73 -17.38
N ILE A 65 -16.81 1.37 -18.19
CA ILE A 65 -15.66 0.59 -17.71
C ILE A 65 -14.83 1.42 -16.71
N GLN A 66 -14.53 2.69 -17.03
CA GLN A 66 -13.80 3.61 -16.14
C GLN A 66 -14.47 3.74 -14.77
N VAL A 67 -15.76 4.07 -14.76
CA VAL A 67 -16.52 4.26 -13.51
C VAL A 67 -16.49 3.00 -12.66
N ALA A 68 -16.72 1.83 -13.27
CA ALA A 68 -16.75 0.58 -12.52
C ALA A 68 -15.37 0.19 -11.96
N ILE A 69 -14.30 0.29 -12.76
CA ILE A 69 -12.95 -0.02 -12.29
C ILE A 69 -12.49 0.97 -11.22
N ASN A 70 -12.76 2.27 -11.40
CA ASN A 70 -12.37 3.30 -10.42
C ASN A 70 -13.12 3.11 -9.10
N ASN A 71 -14.41 2.77 -9.13
CA ASN A 71 -15.17 2.46 -7.92
C ASN A 71 -14.58 1.26 -7.14
N VAL A 72 -14.12 0.22 -7.85
CA VAL A 72 -13.47 -0.92 -7.21
C VAL A 72 -12.08 -0.55 -6.72
N SER A 73 -11.30 0.19 -7.51
CA SER A 73 -9.98 0.70 -7.12
C SER A 73 -10.05 1.52 -5.83
N ASP A 74 -11.01 2.45 -5.74
CA ASP A 74 -11.27 3.24 -4.54
C ASP A 74 -11.62 2.36 -3.33
N LYS A 75 -12.44 1.32 -3.54
CA LYS A 75 -12.78 0.36 -2.48
C LYS A 75 -11.55 -0.42 -2.02
N VAL A 76 -10.73 -0.91 -2.94
CA VAL A 76 -9.50 -1.64 -2.61
C VAL A 76 -8.53 -0.72 -1.88
N ASN A 77 -8.37 0.54 -2.28
CA ASN A 77 -7.49 1.49 -1.59
C ASN A 77 -8.00 1.90 -0.20
N ARG A 78 -9.32 2.03 -0.01
CA ARG A 78 -9.89 2.22 1.34
C ARG A 78 -9.57 1.04 2.25
N ASP A 79 -9.64 -0.18 1.72
CA ASP A 79 -9.37 -1.39 2.48
C ASP A 79 -7.86 -1.65 2.64
N CYS A 80 -7.06 -1.36 1.63
CA CYS A 80 -5.61 -1.59 1.58
C CYS A 80 -4.99 -0.36 0.89
N PRO A 81 -4.61 0.68 1.66
CA PRO A 81 -4.03 1.89 1.11
C PRO A 81 -2.85 1.59 0.20
N ASP A 82 -2.77 2.34 -0.90
CA ASP A 82 -1.67 2.33 -1.85
C ASP A 82 -1.49 0.99 -2.64
N VAL A 83 -2.46 0.05 -2.58
CA VAL A 83 -2.43 -1.21 -3.37
C VAL A 83 -2.85 -1.02 -4.83
N LEU A 84 -3.84 -0.17 -5.11
CA LEU A 84 -4.29 0.20 -6.47
C LEU A 84 -4.36 1.73 -6.62
N PRO A 85 -3.27 2.49 -6.37
CA PRO A 85 -3.34 3.91 -6.03
C PRO A 85 -3.79 4.85 -7.15
N TYR A 86 -3.82 4.38 -8.40
CA TYR A 86 -4.05 5.22 -9.57
C TYR A 86 -5.43 4.97 -10.18
N ALA A 87 -6.12 6.01 -10.60
CA ALA A 87 -7.36 5.87 -11.36
C ALA A 87 -7.07 5.38 -12.79
N MET A 88 -8.02 4.66 -13.37
CA MET A 88 -7.98 4.27 -14.78
C MET A 88 -8.62 5.34 -15.67
N LYS A 89 -7.98 5.60 -16.80
CA LYS A 89 -8.52 6.37 -17.92
C LYS A 89 -8.34 5.58 -19.22
N ILE A 90 -9.38 5.55 -20.04
CA ILE A 90 -9.39 4.87 -21.33
C ILE A 90 -9.25 5.91 -22.44
N GLU A 91 -8.31 5.67 -23.35
CA GLU A 91 -8.14 6.43 -24.59
C GLU A 91 -8.25 5.49 -25.80
N TRP A 92 -8.69 6.00 -26.94
CA TRP A 92 -8.86 5.18 -28.15
C TRP A 92 -7.62 5.26 -29.02
N ALA A 93 -7.02 4.12 -29.32
CA ALA A 93 -5.87 4.00 -30.18
C ALA A 93 -6.30 4.02 -31.66
N LYS A 94 -5.49 4.59 -32.55
CA LYS A 94 -5.81 4.64 -33.99
C LYS A 94 -5.66 3.27 -34.63
N THR A 95 -4.65 2.50 -34.21
CA THR A 95 -4.40 1.13 -34.65
C THR A 95 -4.18 0.20 -33.46
N VAL A 96 -4.29 -1.11 -33.68
CA VAL A 96 -4.00 -2.13 -32.64
C VAL A 96 -2.53 -2.06 -32.18
N GLN A 97 -1.62 -1.60 -33.03
CA GLN A 97 -0.20 -1.46 -32.70
C GLN A 97 0.06 -0.28 -31.76
N ASP A 98 -0.86 0.69 -31.72
CA ASP A 98 -0.79 1.85 -30.84
C ASP A 98 -1.40 1.57 -29.46
N THR A 99 -1.83 0.32 -29.15
CA THR A 99 -2.35 -0.02 -27.83
C THR A 99 -1.21 -0.23 -26.84
N GLU A 100 -1.09 0.69 -25.91
CA GLU A 100 -0.19 0.71 -24.76
C GLU A 100 -0.91 1.08 -23.45
N THR A 101 -0.30 0.71 -22.32
CA THR A 101 -0.73 1.13 -20.99
C THR A 101 0.42 1.79 -20.25
N PHE A 102 0.21 3.03 -19.78
CA PHE A 102 1.25 3.82 -19.12
C PHE A 102 0.66 4.72 -18.02
N LEU A 103 1.51 5.13 -17.08
CA LEU A 103 1.15 6.08 -16.02
C LEU A 103 1.40 7.51 -16.52
N ARG A 104 0.39 8.37 -16.43
CA ARG A 104 0.49 9.80 -16.77
C ARG A 104 -0.30 10.63 -15.77
N ASN A 105 0.36 11.59 -15.12
CA ASN A 105 -0.27 12.52 -14.15
C ASN A 105 -1.06 11.82 -13.03
N GLY A 106 -0.61 10.65 -12.55
CA GLY A 106 -1.31 9.90 -11.50
C GLY A 106 -2.50 9.04 -11.99
N GLU A 107 -2.71 8.94 -13.30
CA GLU A 107 -3.71 8.07 -13.92
C GLU A 107 -3.03 6.98 -14.77
N ILE A 108 -3.57 5.77 -14.73
CA ILE A 108 -3.21 4.69 -15.67
C ILE A 108 -4.03 4.88 -16.94
N ILE A 109 -3.35 5.28 -18.01
CA ILE A 109 -3.93 5.42 -19.34
C ILE A 109 -3.89 4.04 -20.00
N VAL A 110 -5.07 3.49 -20.30
CA VAL A 110 -5.24 2.26 -21.07
C VAL A 110 -5.73 2.64 -22.46
N THR A 111 -4.90 2.48 -23.47
CA THR A 111 -5.32 2.73 -24.84
C THR A 111 -5.94 1.47 -25.45
N MET A 112 -7.09 1.62 -26.11
CA MET A 112 -7.89 0.49 -26.60
C MET A 112 -8.08 0.54 -28.11
N ASP A 113 -8.10 -0.64 -28.74
CA ASP A 113 -8.49 -0.79 -30.13
C ASP A 113 -10.01 -0.65 -30.29
N TYR A 114 -10.45 -0.24 -31.49
CA TYR A 114 -11.88 -0.09 -31.80
C TYR A 114 -12.56 -1.46 -32.00
N SER A 115 -12.77 -2.19 -30.92
CA SER A 115 -13.59 -3.42 -30.91
C SER A 115 -15.02 -3.12 -30.45
N ARG A 116 -16.00 -3.81 -31.06
CA ARG A 116 -17.43 -3.72 -30.68
C ARG A 116 -17.80 -4.64 -29.51
N SER A 117 -16.93 -5.58 -29.13
CA SER A 117 -17.23 -6.50 -28.04
C SER A 117 -17.02 -5.82 -26.69
N TYR A 118 -18.11 -5.53 -25.98
CA TYR A 118 -18.08 -4.94 -24.65
C TYR A 118 -17.29 -5.82 -23.67
N ASP A 119 -17.55 -7.13 -23.65
CA ASP A 119 -16.90 -8.06 -22.71
C ASP A 119 -15.40 -8.16 -22.98
N ARG A 120 -14.98 -8.20 -24.25
CA ARG A 120 -13.56 -8.14 -24.60
C ARG A 120 -12.94 -6.85 -24.12
N ASN A 121 -13.57 -5.72 -24.43
CA ASN A 121 -13.06 -4.41 -24.07
C ASN A 121 -12.87 -4.30 -22.56
N LEU A 122 -13.89 -4.69 -21.80
CA LEU A 122 -13.84 -4.70 -20.34
C LEU A 122 -12.72 -5.60 -19.80
N VAL A 123 -12.60 -6.85 -20.28
CA VAL A 123 -11.58 -7.78 -19.78
C VAL A 123 -10.17 -7.31 -20.14
N VAL A 124 -9.94 -6.94 -21.40
CA VAL A 124 -8.63 -6.46 -21.87
C VAL A 124 -8.21 -5.21 -21.12
N SER A 125 -9.10 -4.22 -20.99
CA SER A 125 -8.75 -2.97 -20.31
C SER A 125 -8.50 -3.17 -18.82
N THR A 126 -9.26 -4.08 -18.17
CA THR A 126 -9.07 -4.40 -16.75
C THR A 126 -7.72 -5.07 -16.52
N LEU A 127 -7.36 -6.07 -17.32
CA LEU A 127 -6.08 -6.76 -17.17
C LEU A 127 -4.90 -5.82 -17.47
N ALA A 128 -5.02 -5.00 -18.51
CA ALA A 128 -4.01 -4.01 -18.86
C ALA A 128 -3.83 -2.96 -17.75
N TYR A 129 -4.93 -2.49 -17.16
CA TYR A 129 -4.91 -1.60 -16.00
C TYR A 129 -4.21 -2.26 -14.80
N LEU A 130 -4.57 -3.49 -14.44
CA LEU A 130 -3.99 -4.18 -13.28
C LEU A 130 -2.49 -4.43 -13.43
N GLU A 131 -2.01 -4.72 -14.65
CA GLU A 131 -0.59 -4.96 -14.92
C GLU A 131 0.30 -3.77 -14.49
N LYS A 132 -0.22 -2.54 -14.56
CA LYS A 132 0.49 -1.31 -14.16
C LYS A 132 0.01 -0.71 -12.85
N GLY A 133 -1.28 -0.87 -12.54
CA GLY A 133 -1.93 -0.23 -11.41
C GLY A 133 -1.85 -1.04 -10.12
N LEU A 134 -1.82 -2.37 -10.19
CA LEU A 134 -1.80 -3.23 -9.00
C LEU A 134 -0.39 -3.34 -8.45
N LEU A 135 -0.21 -2.92 -7.19
CA LEU A 135 1.05 -3.03 -6.44
C LEU A 135 2.25 -2.45 -7.21
N PRO A 136 2.18 -1.20 -7.72
CA PRO A 136 3.10 -0.69 -8.74
C PRO A 136 4.57 -0.71 -8.30
N ILE A 137 4.84 -0.49 -7.00
CA ILE A 137 6.19 -0.56 -6.43
C ILE A 137 6.59 -2.01 -6.09
N ALA A 138 5.67 -2.80 -5.52
CA ALA A 138 5.98 -4.14 -5.05
C ALA A 138 6.10 -5.17 -6.18
N ARG A 139 5.45 -4.94 -7.33
CA ARG A 139 5.34 -5.87 -8.46
C ARG A 139 6.68 -6.48 -8.89
N SER A 140 7.74 -5.67 -8.93
CA SER A 140 9.08 -6.13 -9.34
C SER A 140 9.74 -7.08 -8.33
N TYR A 141 9.32 -7.04 -7.07
CA TYR A 141 9.85 -7.84 -5.96
C TYR A 141 9.02 -9.09 -5.66
N VAL A 142 7.83 -9.23 -6.25
CA VAL A 142 6.98 -10.41 -6.13
C VAL A 142 7.40 -11.44 -7.18
N ASP A 143 7.19 -12.71 -6.87
CA ASP A 143 7.31 -13.78 -7.85
C ASP A 143 6.41 -13.51 -9.09
N LYS A 144 6.92 -13.82 -10.29
CA LYS A 144 6.29 -13.42 -11.56
C LYS A 144 4.97 -14.14 -11.79
N THR A 145 4.90 -15.46 -11.52
CA THR A 145 3.67 -16.24 -11.72
C THR A 145 2.67 -15.91 -10.63
N LEU A 146 3.13 -15.72 -9.39
CA LEU A 146 2.29 -15.29 -8.29
C LEU A 146 1.67 -13.91 -8.52
N MET A 147 2.44 -12.96 -9.06
CA MET A 147 1.94 -11.63 -9.37
C MET A 147 0.88 -11.67 -10.47
N LYS A 148 1.09 -12.49 -11.52
CA LYS A 148 0.09 -12.70 -12.58
C LYS A 148 -1.18 -13.38 -12.04
N ALA A 149 -1.04 -14.36 -11.15
CA ALA A 149 -2.17 -14.97 -10.45
C ALA A 149 -2.92 -13.94 -9.58
N THR A 150 -2.19 -12.99 -9.00
CA THR A 150 -2.76 -11.88 -8.24
C THR A 150 -3.58 -10.95 -9.14
N ASP A 151 -3.06 -10.60 -10.33
CA ASP A 151 -3.79 -9.81 -11.33
C ASP A 151 -5.13 -10.51 -11.69
N PHE A 152 -5.10 -11.82 -11.98
CA PHE A 152 -6.30 -12.59 -12.28
C PHE A 152 -7.30 -12.67 -11.12
N THR A 153 -6.80 -12.80 -9.89
CA THR A 153 -7.64 -12.85 -8.69
C THR A 153 -8.36 -11.53 -8.47
N VAL A 154 -7.65 -10.39 -8.60
CA VAL A 154 -8.23 -9.06 -8.47
C VAL A 154 -9.19 -8.75 -9.64
N ALA A 155 -8.86 -9.16 -10.87
CA ALA A 155 -9.76 -9.04 -12.01
C ALA A 155 -11.08 -9.79 -11.77
N LYS A 156 -11.02 -11.03 -11.27
CA LYS A 156 -12.21 -11.81 -10.90
C LYS A 156 -13.06 -11.08 -9.84
N GLU A 157 -12.43 -10.45 -8.84
CA GLU A 157 -13.14 -9.64 -7.83
C GLU A 157 -13.80 -8.40 -8.45
N ILE A 158 -13.12 -7.69 -9.36
CA ILE A 158 -13.68 -6.55 -10.10
C ILE A 158 -14.92 -6.98 -10.89
N PHE A 159 -14.83 -8.07 -11.65
CA PHE A 159 -15.94 -8.56 -12.48
C PHE A 159 -17.15 -9.04 -11.68
N THR A 160 -16.91 -9.77 -10.59
CA THR A 160 -17.98 -10.29 -9.73
C THR A 160 -18.68 -9.18 -8.95
N SER A 161 -17.94 -8.18 -8.46
CA SER A 161 -18.50 -7.07 -7.68
C SER A 161 -19.29 -6.06 -8.52
N SER A 162 -18.85 -5.76 -9.74
CA SER A 162 -19.43 -4.68 -10.55
C SER A 162 -20.44 -5.15 -11.60
N TRP A 163 -20.35 -6.41 -12.08
CA TRP A 163 -21.20 -6.92 -13.16
C TRP A 163 -21.88 -8.25 -12.87
N LYS A 164 -21.99 -8.66 -11.59
CA LYS A 164 -22.61 -9.93 -11.18
C LYS A 164 -22.07 -11.16 -11.94
N GLY A 165 -20.84 -11.08 -12.43
CA GLY A 165 -20.18 -12.16 -13.17
C GLY A 165 -20.50 -12.27 -14.67
N LEU A 166 -21.19 -11.30 -15.28
CA LEU A 166 -21.52 -11.33 -16.72
C LEU A 166 -20.30 -11.45 -17.66
N PRO A 167 -19.19 -10.69 -17.50
CA PRO A 167 -18.00 -10.83 -18.35
C PRO A 167 -17.09 -12.00 -17.94
N THR A 168 -17.43 -12.71 -16.85
CA THR A 168 -16.59 -13.74 -16.26
C THR A 168 -16.38 -14.91 -17.21
N ASN A 169 -17.39 -15.33 -17.97
CA ASN A 169 -17.23 -16.43 -18.93
C ASN A 169 -16.18 -16.10 -20.01
N TYR A 170 -16.23 -14.88 -20.54
CA TYR A 170 -15.24 -14.43 -21.53
C TYR A 170 -13.83 -14.41 -20.94
N PHE A 171 -13.67 -13.87 -19.72
CA PHE A 171 -12.40 -13.86 -19.00
C PHE A 171 -11.84 -15.27 -18.76
N PHE A 172 -12.67 -16.20 -18.29
CA PHE A 172 -12.25 -17.57 -17.99
C PHE A 172 -11.78 -18.28 -19.27
N GLN A 173 -12.61 -18.29 -20.30
CA GLN A 173 -12.36 -19.05 -21.54
C GLN A 173 -11.21 -18.47 -22.38
N ASN A 174 -11.01 -17.15 -22.37
CA ASN A 174 -10.06 -16.50 -23.29
C ASN A 174 -8.74 -16.10 -22.62
N TYR A 175 -8.68 -16.02 -21.29
CA TYR A 175 -7.48 -15.54 -20.57
C TYR A 175 -7.06 -16.47 -19.43
N LEU A 176 -7.96 -16.78 -18.48
CA LEU A 176 -7.54 -17.52 -17.28
C LEU A 176 -7.20 -18.99 -17.59
N GLU A 177 -8.13 -19.73 -18.18
CA GLU A 177 -7.97 -21.17 -18.45
C GLU A 177 -6.82 -21.44 -19.44
N PRO A 178 -6.73 -20.73 -20.60
CA PRO A 178 -5.65 -20.98 -21.55
C PRO A 178 -4.26 -20.69 -20.97
N GLU A 179 -4.11 -19.70 -20.10
CA GLU A 179 -2.82 -19.38 -19.47
C GLU A 179 -2.48 -20.41 -18.38
N MET A 180 -3.46 -20.88 -17.61
CA MET A 180 -3.28 -21.95 -16.62
C MET A 180 -3.03 -23.33 -17.24
N GLU A 181 -3.40 -23.56 -18.50
CA GLU A 181 -3.04 -24.78 -19.23
C GLU A 181 -1.59 -24.78 -19.72
N LYS A 182 -1.05 -23.61 -20.07
CA LYS A 182 0.33 -23.46 -20.53
C LYS A 182 1.34 -23.46 -19.39
N ASP A 183 0.95 -23.02 -18.20
CA ASP A 183 1.84 -22.81 -17.06
C ASP A 183 1.26 -23.47 -15.78
N SER A 184 1.88 -24.59 -15.38
CA SER A 184 1.46 -25.34 -14.19
C SER A 184 1.72 -24.58 -12.89
N GLN A 185 2.74 -23.71 -12.83
CA GLN A 185 3.02 -22.88 -11.67
C GLN A 185 1.95 -21.80 -11.52
N LEU A 186 1.57 -21.13 -12.62
CA LEU A 186 0.47 -20.17 -12.61
C LEU A 186 -0.85 -20.81 -12.15
N ARG A 187 -1.14 -22.04 -12.58
CA ARG A 187 -2.31 -22.80 -12.11
C ARG A 187 -2.26 -23.04 -10.59
N HIS A 188 -1.09 -23.39 -10.07
CA HIS A 188 -0.90 -23.58 -8.63
C HIS A 188 -1.08 -22.27 -7.87
N ASP A 189 -0.46 -21.17 -8.33
CA ASP A 189 -0.56 -19.86 -7.69
C ASP A 189 -1.99 -19.30 -7.72
N CYS A 190 -2.74 -19.51 -8.82
CA CYS A 190 -4.17 -19.19 -8.88
C CYS A 190 -4.99 -19.99 -7.85
N THR A 191 -4.63 -21.26 -7.63
CA THR A 191 -5.30 -22.11 -6.62
C THR A 191 -5.05 -21.59 -5.20
N ILE A 192 -3.80 -21.22 -4.90
CA ILE A 192 -3.40 -20.60 -3.63
C ILE A 192 -4.27 -19.36 -3.36
N LEU A 193 -4.32 -18.43 -4.32
CA LEU A 193 -5.02 -17.16 -4.13
C LEU A 193 -6.55 -17.33 -4.09
N ASP A 194 -7.12 -18.30 -4.82
CA ASP A 194 -8.54 -18.64 -4.72
C ASP A 194 -8.90 -19.17 -3.32
N ASN A 195 -8.03 -19.99 -2.72
CA ASN A 195 -8.19 -20.45 -1.33
C ASN A 195 -8.14 -19.27 -0.35
N LEU A 196 -7.24 -18.30 -0.54
CA LEU A 196 -7.20 -17.09 0.29
C LEU A 196 -8.46 -16.23 0.12
N GLN A 197 -8.96 -16.11 -1.12
CA GLN A 197 -10.13 -15.31 -1.46
C GLN A 197 -11.42 -15.89 -0.86
N LYS A 198 -11.57 -17.22 -0.81
CA LYS A 198 -12.69 -17.89 -0.12
C LYS A 198 -12.76 -17.54 1.36
N VAL A 199 -11.60 -17.36 2.01
CA VAL A 199 -11.52 -16.88 3.39
C VAL A 199 -11.75 -15.37 3.47
N GLY A 200 -11.48 -14.64 2.38
CA GLY A 200 -11.71 -13.21 2.16
C GLY A 200 -10.69 -12.32 2.88
N LEU A 201 -10.43 -12.59 4.15
CA LEU A 201 -9.47 -11.83 4.94
C LEU A 201 -8.03 -12.05 4.49
N LEU A 202 -7.67 -13.29 4.16
CA LEU A 202 -6.27 -13.66 3.91
C LEU A 202 -5.75 -13.06 2.60
N SER A 203 -6.61 -12.87 1.59
CA SER A 203 -6.22 -12.15 0.37
C SER A 203 -5.89 -10.69 0.64
N LYS A 204 -6.63 -10.01 1.54
CA LYS A 204 -6.31 -8.65 1.98
C LYS A 204 -5.02 -8.58 2.80
N ILE A 205 -4.78 -9.57 3.66
CA ILE A 205 -3.50 -9.70 4.39
C ILE A 205 -2.35 -9.87 3.40
N PHE A 206 -2.53 -10.72 2.38
CA PHE A 206 -1.57 -10.93 1.31
C PHE A 206 -1.23 -9.61 0.60
N LEU A 207 -2.22 -8.94 -0.01
CA LEU A 207 -1.99 -7.70 -0.75
C LEU A 207 -1.31 -6.61 0.10
N ARG A 208 -1.73 -6.45 1.36
CA ARG A 208 -1.15 -5.46 2.27
C ARG A 208 0.30 -5.78 2.63
N GLN A 209 0.61 -7.03 2.98
CA GLN A 209 2.00 -7.40 3.29
C GLN A 209 2.89 -7.34 2.05
N VAL A 210 2.34 -7.70 0.89
CA VAL A 210 3.03 -7.56 -0.39
C VAL A 210 3.40 -6.11 -0.65
N HIS A 211 2.45 -5.20 -0.47
CA HIS A 211 2.68 -3.76 -0.54
C HIS A 211 3.77 -3.29 0.44
N TYR A 212 3.69 -3.67 1.73
CA TYR A 212 4.66 -3.22 2.73
C TYR A 212 6.07 -3.73 2.44
N PHE A 213 6.23 -5.01 2.12
CA PHE A 213 7.56 -5.55 1.83
C PHE A 213 8.13 -4.93 0.56
N GLY A 214 7.30 -4.71 -0.47
CA GLY A 214 7.76 -4.09 -1.72
C GLY A 214 8.30 -2.68 -1.49
N ASN A 215 7.59 -1.87 -0.70
CA ASN A 215 8.07 -0.54 -0.31
C ASN A 215 9.34 -0.59 0.55
N LYS A 216 9.49 -1.61 1.40
CA LYS A 216 10.70 -1.82 2.21
C LYS A 216 11.89 -2.29 1.36
N ALA A 217 11.64 -3.06 0.31
CA ALA A 217 12.66 -3.55 -0.61
C ALA A 217 13.12 -2.46 -1.59
N TYR A 218 12.22 -1.57 -2.00
CA TYR A 218 12.51 -0.44 -2.87
C TYR A 218 13.50 0.56 -2.24
N PRO A 219 14.49 1.10 -3.00
CA PRO A 219 14.74 0.94 -4.44
C PRO A 219 15.76 -0.15 -4.80
N SER A 220 15.99 -1.14 -3.92
CA SER A 220 16.99 -2.19 -4.16
C SER A 220 16.69 -2.97 -5.43
N ILE A 221 17.72 -3.55 -6.05
CA ILE A 221 17.53 -4.42 -7.22
C ILE A 221 16.76 -5.69 -6.79
N PRO A 222 15.66 -6.08 -7.47
CA PRO A 222 14.93 -7.29 -7.12
C PRO A 222 15.79 -8.55 -7.29
N ASP A 223 15.91 -9.33 -6.21
CA ASP A 223 16.66 -10.59 -6.19
C ASP A 223 15.73 -11.82 -6.08
N LEU A 224 16.24 -13.01 -6.40
CA LEU A 224 15.48 -14.26 -6.35
C LEU A 224 15.00 -14.63 -4.94
N ILE A 225 15.74 -14.24 -3.90
CA ILE A 225 15.40 -14.52 -2.50
C ILE A 225 14.13 -13.73 -2.13
N THR A 226 14.06 -12.46 -2.54
CA THR A 226 12.91 -11.58 -2.32
C THR A 226 11.66 -12.10 -3.01
N LYS A 227 11.79 -12.54 -4.27
CA LYS A 227 10.68 -13.11 -5.02
C LYS A 227 10.17 -14.39 -4.38
N LYS A 228 11.08 -15.30 -4.01
CA LYS A 228 10.74 -16.54 -3.31
C LYS A 228 10.03 -16.26 -1.97
N GLU A 229 10.46 -15.24 -1.24
CA GLU A 229 9.84 -14.86 0.04
C GLU A 229 8.35 -14.48 -0.11
N SER A 230 7.97 -13.85 -1.22
CA SER A 230 6.55 -13.54 -1.52
C SER A 230 5.71 -14.80 -1.75
N LEU A 231 6.29 -15.82 -2.40
CA LEU A 231 5.66 -17.13 -2.61
C LEU A 231 5.55 -17.92 -1.30
N ASP A 232 6.63 -17.98 -0.51
CA ASP A 232 6.64 -18.59 0.81
C ASP A 232 5.53 -17.98 1.70
N PHE A 233 5.32 -16.67 1.60
CA PHE A 233 4.27 -15.99 2.35
C PHE A 233 2.85 -16.35 1.86
N ALA A 234 2.64 -16.47 0.55
CA ALA A 234 1.36 -16.93 -0.01
C ALA A 234 1.03 -18.35 0.47
N LEU A 235 2.00 -19.27 0.44
CA LEU A 235 1.88 -20.65 0.94
C LEU A 235 1.61 -20.70 2.45
N PHE A 236 2.26 -19.82 3.24
CA PHE A 236 1.96 -19.68 4.66
C PHE A 236 0.50 -19.31 4.91
N LEU A 237 -0.05 -18.35 4.14
CA LEU A 237 -1.45 -17.98 4.25
C LEU A 237 -2.38 -19.11 3.75
N GLU A 238 -2.00 -19.85 2.72
CA GLU A 238 -2.78 -20.99 2.21
C GLU A 238 -2.92 -22.09 3.26
N ASN A 239 -1.83 -22.41 3.97
CA ASN A 239 -1.87 -23.36 5.07
C ASN A 239 -2.88 -22.92 6.15
N ILE A 240 -2.92 -21.63 6.47
CA ILE A 240 -3.92 -21.07 7.40
C ILE A 240 -5.34 -21.13 6.82
N ALA A 241 -5.49 -20.94 5.51
CA ALA A 241 -6.79 -20.96 4.82
C ALA A 241 -7.40 -22.36 4.77
N THR A 242 -6.56 -23.38 4.57
CA THR A 242 -6.96 -24.77 4.30
C THR A 242 -6.89 -25.68 5.53
N ARG A 243 -6.41 -25.18 6.67
CA ARG A 243 -6.30 -25.92 7.92
C ARG A 243 -7.61 -26.55 8.38
N LYS A 244 -7.50 -27.71 9.02
CA LYS A 244 -8.64 -28.38 9.65
C LYS A 244 -8.91 -27.83 11.05
N SER A 245 -10.14 -28.00 11.53
CA SER A 245 -10.50 -27.62 12.89
C SER A 245 -9.67 -28.44 13.91
N GLY A 246 -8.97 -27.77 14.82
CA GLY A 246 -8.14 -28.41 15.84
C GLY A 246 -6.69 -28.68 15.42
N GLU A 247 -6.32 -28.41 14.17
CA GLU A 247 -4.94 -28.53 13.70
C GLU A 247 -4.05 -27.43 14.28
N ASP A 248 -2.86 -27.79 14.76
CA ASP A 248 -1.87 -26.82 15.25
C ASP A 248 -1.08 -26.22 14.08
N THR A 249 -1.68 -25.22 13.44
CA THR A 249 -1.05 -24.47 12.35
C THR A 249 -0.10 -23.40 12.90
N ASN A 250 1.10 -23.28 12.33
CA ASN A 250 1.97 -22.15 12.63
C ASN A 250 1.32 -20.84 12.12
N LEU A 251 1.13 -19.88 13.02
CA LEU A 251 0.53 -18.58 12.73
C LEU A 251 1.55 -17.44 12.67
N THR A 252 2.84 -17.78 12.60
CA THR A 252 3.94 -16.82 12.57
C THR A 252 4.80 -17.05 11.33
N PHE A 253 4.99 -15.99 10.54
CA PHE A 253 5.87 -15.97 9.39
C PHE A 253 7.03 -15.03 9.64
N VAL A 254 8.24 -15.58 9.67
CA VAL A 254 9.48 -14.79 9.84
C VAL A 254 10.43 -15.15 8.72
N ARG A 255 10.69 -14.15 7.88
CA ARG A 255 11.74 -14.15 6.86
C ARG A 255 12.48 -12.81 6.92
N SER A 256 13.36 -12.57 5.95
CA SER A 256 14.23 -11.39 5.95
C SER A 256 13.42 -10.09 5.89
N ARG A 257 12.41 -10.03 5.02
CA ARG A 257 11.65 -8.81 4.71
C ARG A 257 10.24 -8.82 5.30
N ILE A 258 9.55 -9.95 5.25
CA ILE A 258 8.19 -10.17 5.75
C ILE A 258 8.28 -10.85 7.13
N ARG A 259 7.80 -10.13 8.14
CA ARG A 259 7.73 -10.59 9.53
C ARG A 259 6.33 -10.31 10.07
N THR A 260 5.47 -11.30 9.98
CA THR A 260 4.04 -11.18 10.23
C THR A 260 3.54 -12.29 11.13
N SER A 261 2.57 -11.98 12.00
CA SER A 261 1.84 -13.00 12.75
C SER A 261 0.33 -12.80 12.67
N ILE A 262 -0.41 -13.91 12.77
CA ILE A 262 -1.87 -13.91 12.85
C ILE A 262 -2.25 -14.41 14.25
N LEU A 263 -2.88 -13.54 15.04
CA LEU A 263 -3.37 -13.89 16.37
C LEU A 263 -4.85 -14.23 16.31
N LEU A 264 -5.18 -15.52 16.48
CA LEU A 264 -6.57 -15.99 16.45
C LEU A 264 -7.19 -15.98 17.85
N ILE A 265 -8.19 -15.12 18.06
CA ILE A 265 -8.95 -15.02 19.30
C ILE A 265 -10.14 -15.99 19.22
N ALA A 266 -9.92 -17.23 19.64
CA ALA A 266 -10.97 -18.26 19.76
C ALA A 266 -10.51 -19.59 20.41
N LYS A 267 -9.23 -19.79 20.78
CA LYS A 267 -8.78 -21.05 21.38
C LYS A 267 -9.44 -21.23 22.75
N ALA A 268 -10.24 -22.29 22.91
CA ALA A 268 -11.00 -22.56 24.12
C ALA A 268 -10.10 -22.64 25.36
N GLU A 269 -8.91 -23.24 25.22
CA GLU A 269 -7.91 -23.34 26.30
C GLU A 269 -7.38 -21.96 26.74
N THR A 270 -7.27 -21.02 25.80
CA THR A 270 -6.70 -19.68 26.05
C THR A 270 -7.74 -18.71 26.60
N LYS A 271 -9.03 -18.94 26.30
CA LYS A 271 -10.13 -18.08 26.75
C LYS A 271 -10.28 -18.05 28.27
N MET A 272 -9.91 -19.13 28.97
CA MET A 272 -9.95 -19.21 30.44
C MET A 272 -9.04 -18.20 31.13
N TRP A 273 -8.00 -17.70 30.45
CA TRP A 273 -6.97 -16.83 31.00
C TRP A 273 -7.16 -15.34 30.65
N GLY A 274 -8.32 -14.96 30.08
CA GLY A 274 -8.61 -13.56 29.74
C GLY A 274 -7.71 -12.97 28.66
N THR A 275 -7.43 -11.67 28.74
CA THR A 275 -6.57 -10.95 27.78
C THR A 275 -5.08 -11.20 28.00
N GLU A 276 -4.66 -11.58 29.20
CA GLU A 276 -3.25 -11.71 29.58
C GLU A 276 -2.51 -12.78 28.77
N ALA A 277 -3.17 -13.92 28.48
CA ALA A 277 -2.59 -14.97 27.66
C ALA A 277 -2.33 -14.51 26.21
N TYR A 278 -3.20 -13.65 25.68
CA TYR A 278 -3.01 -13.03 24.36
C TYR A 278 -1.90 -11.99 24.41
N SER A 279 -1.86 -11.15 25.46
CA SER A 279 -0.77 -10.19 25.68
C SER A 279 0.60 -10.87 25.74
N ARG A 280 0.71 -12.00 26.44
CA ARG A 280 1.94 -12.81 26.46
C ARG A 280 2.35 -13.29 25.07
N ARG A 281 1.39 -13.74 24.25
CA ARG A 281 1.65 -14.13 22.86
C ARG A 281 2.09 -12.95 22.00
N VAL A 282 1.50 -11.78 22.22
CA VAL A 282 1.92 -10.54 21.54
C VAL A 282 3.38 -10.24 21.86
N LYS A 283 3.76 -10.25 23.14
CA LYS A 283 5.16 -10.04 23.57
C LYS A 283 6.12 -11.04 22.91
N ILE A 284 5.83 -12.34 22.98
CA ILE A 284 6.66 -13.38 22.33
C ILE A 284 6.84 -13.13 20.83
N ASN A 285 5.77 -12.70 20.13
CA ASN A 285 5.86 -12.38 18.71
C ASN A 285 6.70 -11.13 18.47
N LEU A 286 6.57 -10.09 19.30
CA LEU A 286 7.39 -8.90 19.21
C LEU A 286 8.88 -9.20 19.47
N ASP A 287 9.20 -10.05 20.45
CA ASP A 287 10.56 -10.51 20.74
C ASP A 287 11.19 -11.28 19.57
N ARG A 288 10.34 -11.93 18.75
CA ARG A 288 10.75 -12.58 17.50
C ARG A 288 10.93 -11.61 16.32
N GLY A 289 10.79 -10.31 16.56
CA GLY A 289 10.92 -9.27 15.55
C GLY A 289 9.75 -9.17 14.58
N ILE A 290 8.54 -9.55 15.00
CA ILE A 290 7.34 -9.41 14.19
C ILE A 290 7.00 -7.93 14.02
N GLU A 291 6.87 -7.50 12.76
CA GLU A 291 6.61 -6.10 12.40
C GLU A 291 5.11 -5.83 12.26
N HIS A 292 4.34 -6.82 11.80
CA HIS A 292 2.90 -6.69 11.60
C HIS A 292 2.14 -7.84 12.27
N MET A 293 1.03 -7.52 12.91
CA MET A 293 0.18 -8.50 13.58
C MET A 293 -1.28 -8.33 13.17
N TYR A 294 -1.94 -9.45 12.88
CA TYR A 294 -3.34 -9.50 12.49
C TYR A 294 -4.14 -10.19 13.58
N ILE A 295 -4.89 -9.42 14.37
CA ILE A 295 -5.72 -9.96 15.44
C ILE A 295 -7.09 -10.30 14.86
N CYS A 296 -7.41 -11.58 14.75
CA CYS A 296 -8.60 -12.06 14.06
C CYS A 296 -9.52 -12.79 15.03
N ALA A 297 -10.82 -12.50 14.96
CA ALA A 297 -11.81 -13.18 15.77
C ALA A 297 -13.12 -13.39 15.02
N ARG A 298 -13.91 -14.34 15.50
CA ARG A 298 -15.24 -14.68 14.99
C ARG A 298 -16.21 -14.85 16.13
N LYS A 299 -17.49 -14.56 15.92
CA LYS A 299 -18.56 -14.54 16.94
C LYS A 299 -18.44 -13.34 17.87
N ALA A 300 -19.59 -12.78 18.28
CA ALA A 300 -19.68 -11.52 19.03
C ALA A 300 -18.77 -11.47 20.27
N ASN A 301 -18.77 -12.52 21.10
CA ASN A 301 -17.97 -12.56 22.33
C ASN A 301 -16.46 -12.48 22.05
N ASN A 302 -15.97 -13.18 21.02
CA ASN A 302 -14.54 -13.14 20.70
C ASN A 302 -14.15 -11.85 19.98
N ILE A 303 -15.08 -11.25 19.22
CA ILE A 303 -14.86 -9.92 18.62
C ILE A 303 -14.64 -8.88 19.70
N SER A 304 -15.44 -8.90 20.77
CA SER A 304 -15.25 -8.01 21.91
C SER A 304 -13.87 -8.19 22.55
N LEU A 305 -13.48 -9.45 22.79
CA LEU A 305 -12.17 -9.78 23.35
C LEU A 305 -11.00 -9.35 22.45
N ALA A 306 -11.13 -9.50 21.13
CA ALA A 306 -10.10 -9.07 20.18
C ALA A 306 -9.89 -7.56 20.21
N LYS A 307 -10.98 -6.77 20.27
CA LYS A 307 -10.92 -5.33 20.45
C LYS A 307 -10.26 -4.95 21.77
N GLN A 308 -10.60 -5.66 22.84
CA GLN A 308 -9.98 -5.43 24.15
C GLN A 308 -8.47 -5.68 24.11
N VAL A 309 -8.02 -6.82 23.58
CA VAL A 309 -6.59 -7.14 23.42
C VAL A 309 -5.90 -6.06 22.58
N ALA A 310 -6.43 -5.70 21.42
CA ALA A 310 -5.81 -4.70 20.56
C ALA A 310 -5.66 -3.34 21.27
N ASN A 311 -6.70 -2.89 21.97
CA ASN A 311 -6.69 -1.63 22.71
C ASN A 311 -5.73 -1.66 23.91
N GLU A 312 -5.63 -2.77 24.63
CA GLU A 312 -4.67 -2.93 25.74
C GLU A 312 -3.22 -2.88 25.23
N GLU A 313 -2.94 -3.54 24.11
CA GLU A 313 -1.61 -3.54 23.48
C GLU A 313 -1.23 -2.17 22.89
N GLU A 314 -2.20 -1.43 22.37
CA GLU A 314 -2.00 -0.05 21.90
C GLU A 314 -1.77 0.92 23.07
N LYS A 315 -2.56 0.84 24.14
CA LYS A 315 -2.33 1.61 25.38
C LYS A 315 -0.98 1.33 25.99
N ALA A 316 -0.53 0.07 25.96
CA ALA A 316 0.79 -0.32 26.41
C ALA A 316 1.92 0.09 25.46
N SER A 317 1.61 0.82 24.36
CA SER A 317 2.56 1.27 23.35
C SER A 317 3.37 0.14 22.71
N ARG A 318 2.84 -1.09 22.69
CA ARG A 318 3.47 -2.26 22.04
C ARG A 318 3.04 -2.40 20.59
N LEU A 319 1.76 -2.18 20.33
CA LEU A 319 1.17 -2.20 18.99
C LEU A 319 0.63 -0.81 18.64
N LYS A 320 0.49 -0.54 17.34
CA LYS A 320 -0.28 0.57 16.78
C LYS A 320 -1.36 -0.02 15.90
N ILE A 321 -2.62 0.32 16.16
CA ILE A 321 -3.73 -0.11 15.31
C ILE A 321 -3.70 0.71 14.02
N LEU A 322 -3.60 0.02 12.89
CA LEU A 322 -3.59 0.62 11.56
C LEU A 322 -4.98 0.64 10.94
N ALA A 323 -5.76 -0.43 11.14
CA ALA A 323 -7.10 -0.55 10.59
C ALA A 323 -7.89 -1.65 11.30
N THR A 324 -9.22 -1.59 11.21
CA THR A 324 -10.14 -2.62 11.69
C THR A 324 -11.15 -2.96 10.61
N TYR A 325 -11.24 -4.25 10.28
CA TYR A 325 -12.16 -4.77 9.27
C TYR A 325 -13.20 -5.67 9.92
N ASN A 326 -14.47 -5.36 9.70
CA ASN A 326 -15.58 -6.23 10.09
C ASN A 326 -16.16 -6.85 8.82
N PHE A 327 -16.42 -8.14 8.83
CA PHE A 327 -16.97 -8.86 7.69
C PHE A 327 -17.75 -10.09 8.14
N MET A 328 -18.60 -10.62 7.26
CA MET A 328 -19.26 -11.90 7.46
C MET A 328 -18.40 -13.02 6.88
N GLN A 329 -18.26 -14.12 7.62
CA GLN A 329 -17.49 -15.27 7.21
C GLN A 329 -18.35 -16.52 7.21
N THR A 330 -18.42 -17.17 6.05
CA THR A 330 -19.11 -18.44 5.86
C THR A 330 -18.19 -19.60 6.23
N ILE A 331 -18.66 -20.50 7.08
CA ILE A 331 -17.96 -21.74 7.47
C ILE A 331 -18.97 -22.87 7.38
N GLY A 332 -18.79 -23.77 6.40
CA GLY A 332 -19.84 -24.71 6.03
C GLY A 332 -21.08 -23.93 5.56
N GLU A 333 -22.23 -24.22 6.16
CA GLU A 333 -23.50 -23.56 5.84
C GLU A 333 -23.81 -22.36 6.76
N LYS A 334 -22.94 -22.03 7.71
CA LYS A 334 -23.19 -21.00 8.72
C LYS A 334 -22.38 -19.75 8.47
N GLU A 335 -23.01 -18.60 8.64
CA GLU A 335 -22.34 -17.31 8.62
C GLU A 335 -22.06 -16.81 10.04
N TYR A 336 -20.85 -16.28 10.23
CA TYR A 336 -20.42 -15.68 11.48
C TYR A 336 -19.89 -14.28 11.22
N SER A 337 -20.26 -13.34 12.08
CA SER A 337 -19.55 -12.06 12.13
C SER A 337 -18.09 -12.31 12.54
N ALA A 338 -17.18 -11.64 11.84
CA ALA A 338 -15.75 -11.71 12.04
C ALA A 338 -15.13 -10.32 12.06
N ILE A 339 -13.98 -10.22 12.73
CA ILE A 339 -13.15 -9.01 12.80
C ILE A 339 -11.71 -9.37 12.48
N CYS A 340 -11.00 -8.46 11.82
CA CYS A 340 -9.55 -8.43 11.76
C CYS A 340 -9.05 -7.02 12.11
N ILE A 341 -8.23 -6.94 13.14
CA ILE A 341 -7.55 -5.71 13.55
C ILE A 341 -6.12 -5.82 13.06
N VAL A 342 -5.72 -4.89 12.20
CA VAL A 342 -4.39 -4.81 11.63
C VAL A 342 -3.56 -3.93 12.53
N CYS A 343 -2.50 -4.51 13.09
CA CYS A 343 -1.57 -3.84 13.97
C CYS A 343 -0.18 -3.82 13.34
N ALA A 344 0.56 -2.74 13.55
CA ALA A 344 2.01 -2.75 13.41
C ALA A 344 2.65 -2.74 14.80
N MET A 345 3.85 -3.29 14.91
CA MET A 345 4.71 -3.06 16.05
C MET A 345 4.91 -1.56 16.22
N ASN A 346 4.65 -1.05 17.42
CA ASN A 346 5.00 0.32 17.73
C ASN A 346 6.52 0.40 17.85
N LEU A 347 7.16 1.21 17.01
CA LEU A 347 8.62 1.25 16.96
C LEU A 347 9.26 1.74 18.26
N LEU A 348 8.56 2.50 19.11
CA LEU A 348 9.03 2.78 20.46
C LEU A 348 9.22 1.49 21.28
N ALA A 349 8.38 0.48 21.08
CA ALA A 349 8.57 -0.86 21.64
C ALA A 349 9.63 -1.68 20.88
N ALA A 350 9.77 -1.53 19.57
CA ALA A 350 10.83 -2.20 18.78
C ALA A 350 12.25 -1.74 19.20
N LEU A 351 12.39 -0.45 19.49
CA LEU A 351 13.62 0.14 20.00
C LEU A 351 13.92 -0.36 21.42
N ARG A 352 12.87 -0.51 22.27
CA ARG A 352 12.98 -1.23 23.55
C ARG A 352 13.42 -2.69 23.38
N ILE A 353 12.97 -3.40 22.35
CA ILE A 353 13.31 -4.82 22.09
C ILE A 353 14.75 -4.98 21.55
N LYS A 354 15.32 -3.95 20.92
CA LYS A 354 16.75 -3.93 20.55
C LYS A 354 17.68 -3.79 21.73
N ILE A 355 17.18 -3.34 22.89
CA ILE A 355 17.95 -3.34 24.12
C ILE A 355 17.87 -4.75 24.68
N ASP A 356 18.87 -5.54 24.33
CA ASP A 356 19.14 -6.74 25.08
C ASP A 356 19.52 -6.32 26.51
N SER A 357 18.59 -6.45 27.45
CA SER A 357 18.83 -6.21 28.87
C SER A 357 19.85 -7.19 29.46
N SER A 358 20.19 -8.26 28.72
CA SER A 358 21.31 -9.15 29.04
C SER A 358 22.65 -8.71 28.43
N SER A 359 22.67 -7.66 27.59
CA SER A 359 23.91 -7.11 27.03
C SER A 359 24.81 -6.55 28.13
N ALA A 360 26.12 -6.77 27.98
CA ALA A 360 27.13 -6.31 28.93
C ALA A 360 27.06 -4.78 29.13
N LEU A 361 26.79 -4.03 28.06
CA LEU A 361 26.66 -2.58 28.12
C LEU A 361 25.42 -2.15 28.93
N TYR A 362 24.25 -2.74 28.70
CA TYR A 362 23.06 -2.39 29.47
C TYR A 362 23.25 -2.67 30.96
N ARG A 363 23.82 -3.83 31.31
CA ARG A 363 24.11 -4.19 32.71
C ARG A 363 25.09 -3.22 33.37
N LEU A 364 26.12 -2.80 32.63
CA LEU A 364 27.06 -1.79 33.11
C LEU A 364 26.37 -0.46 33.40
N LEU A 365 25.49 0.00 32.51
CA LEU A 365 24.70 1.22 32.71
C LEU A 365 23.81 1.12 33.96
N GLU A 366 23.12 -0.01 34.13
CA GLU A 366 22.23 -0.27 35.27
C GLU A 366 22.99 -0.38 36.61
N GLU A 367 24.21 -0.89 36.60
CA GLU A 367 25.08 -0.94 37.77
C GLU A 367 25.48 0.47 38.24
N HIS A 368 25.86 1.34 37.29
CA HIS A 368 26.41 2.67 37.56
C HIS A 368 25.36 3.77 37.75
N VAL A 369 24.15 3.62 37.20
CA VAL A 369 23.12 4.66 37.22
C VAL A 369 21.91 4.20 38.04
N LYS A 370 21.80 4.75 39.25
CA LYS A 370 20.73 4.44 40.20
C LYS A 370 19.35 4.72 39.59
N GLU A 371 19.19 5.83 38.89
CA GLU A 371 17.93 6.25 38.28
C GLU A 371 17.43 5.27 37.21
N LEU A 372 18.35 4.59 36.50
CA LEU A 372 18.01 3.52 35.56
C LEU A 372 17.55 2.27 36.30
N ARG A 373 18.30 1.85 37.34
CA ARG A 373 17.98 0.67 38.17
C ARG A 373 16.66 0.82 38.93
N ASP A 374 16.38 2.02 39.43
CA ASP A 374 15.16 2.34 40.18
C ASP A 374 13.95 2.58 39.25
N GLY A 375 14.14 2.51 37.92
CA GLY A 375 13.09 2.67 36.92
C GLY A 375 12.56 4.10 36.78
N GLN A 376 13.34 5.12 37.17
CA GLN A 376 12.98 6.54 37.02
C GLN A 376 13.27 7.06 35.60
N LEU A 377 14.17 6.39 34.89
CA LEU A 377 14.43 6.61 33.47
C LEU A 377 14.61 5.26 32.77
N GLU A 378 14.57 5.27 31.44
CA GLU A 378 14.80 4.10 30.62
C GLU A 378 15.81 4.38 29.50
N VAL A 379 16.57 3.36 29.13
CA VAL A 379 17.24 3.33 27.83
C VAL A 379 16.17 2.95 26.79
N VAL A 380 16.06 3.73 25.73
CA VAL A 380 15.06 3.52 24.66
C VAL A 380 15.68 2.84 23.44
N ALA A 381 16.92 3.17 23.11
CA ALA A 381 17.65 2.55 22.00
C ALA A 381 19.16 2.61 22.22
N MET A 382 19.89 1.68 21.60
CA MET A 382 21.35 1.63 21.60
C MET A 382 21.86 1.28 20.20
N ALA A 383 22.94 1.92 19.77
CA ALA A 383 23.69 1.59 18.58
C ALA A 383 25.17 1.50 18.94
N THR A 384 25.74 0.31 18.81
CA THR A 384 27.06 -0.02 19.39
C THR A 384 28.03 -0.45 18.31
N GLN A 385 29.21 0.17 18.32
CA GLN A 385 30.42 -0.28 17.62
C GLN A 385 31.42 -0.74 18.69
N PRO A 386 31.44 -2.06 19.01
CA PRO A 386 32.19 -2.58 20.14
C PRO A 386 33.65 -2.12 20.16
N GLY A 387 34.11 -1.60 21.30
CA GLY A 387 35.47 -1.13 21.49
C GLY A 387 35.79 0.22 20.82
N ILE A 388 34.83 0.86 20.17
CA ILE A 388 35.01 2.16 19.51
C ILE A 388 34.06 3.20 20.11
N LYS A 389 32.75 3.01 19.92
CA LYS A 389 31.73 3.98 20.28
C LYS A 389 30.36 3.32 20.43
N SER A 390 29.62 3.72 21.46
CA SER A 390 28.18 3.45 21.57
C SER A 390 27.40 4.75 21.67
N LYS A 391 26.32 4.86 20.89
CA LYS A 391 25.33 5.92 21.01
C LYS A 391 24.07 5.36 21.67
N ILE A 392 23.58 6.04 22.70
CA ILE A 392 22.54 5.53 23.59
C ILE A 392 21.48 6.61 23.73
N ALA A 393 20.23 6.27 23.45
CA ALA A 393 19.10 7.19 23.58
C ALA A 393 18.30 6.87 24.85
N VAL A 394 18.10 7.87 25.70
CA VAL A 394 17.51 7.71 27.04
C VAL A 394 16.31 8.63 27.24
N ARG A 395 15.33 8.20 28.04
CA ARG A 395 14.13 8.98 28.36
C ARG A 395 13.82 8.93 29.85
N SER A 396 13.36 10.05 30.40
CA SER A 396 12.83 10.07 31.78
C SER A 396 11.42 9.50 31.83
N LEU A 397 11.12 8.76 32.90
CA LEU A 397 9.78 8.27 33.24
C LEU A 397 9.12 9.10 34.35
N VAL A 398 9.87 10.03 34.95
CA VAL A 398 9.39 10.96 35.98
C VAL A 398 9.59 12.40 35.53
N ASP A 399 8.71 13.29 35.99
CA ASP A 399 8.80 14.71 35.70
C ASP A 399 10.05 15.32 36.35
N ASP A 400 10.60 16.38 35.75
CA ASP A 400 11.78 17.14 36.22
C ASP A 400 13.14 16.41 36.28
N LEU A 401 13.23 15.17 35.81
CA LEU A 401 14.51 14.47 35.65
C LEU A 401 15.05 14.61 34.22
N ASN A 402 16.27 15.13 34.08
CA ASN A 402 16.97 15.11 32.79
C ASN A 402 17.72 13.78 32.63
N PRO A 403 17.28 12.90 31.71
CA PRO A 403 17.82 11.55 31.63
C PRO A 403 19.27 11.52 31.15
N VAL A 404 19.74 12.50 30.38
CA VAL A 404 21.13 12.54 29.89
C VAL A 404 22.09 12.86 31.04
N HIS A 405 21.73 13.80 31.92
CA HIS A 405 22.58 14.20 33.05
C HIS A 405 22.86 13.07 34.04
N CYS A 406 21.96 12.08 34.14
CA CYS A 406 22.18 10.87 34.94
C CYS A 406 23.34 10.00 34.45
N PHE A 407 23.77 10.12 33.19
CA PHE A 407 24.86 9.30 32.63
C PHE A 407 26.17 10.08 32.44
N VAL A 408 26.10 11.40 32.23
CA VAL A 408 27.26 12.21 31.79
C VAL A 408 28.03 12.89 32.92
N GLU A 409 27.84 12.47 34.17
CA GLU A 409 28.72 12.87 35.27
C GLU A 409 30.15 12.37 34.97
N GLN A 410 31.14 13.27 34.91
CA GLN A 410 32.47 13.00 34.35
C GLN A 410 33.16 11.77 34.97
N SER A 411 33.09 11.61 36.29
CA SER A 411 33.66 10.48 37.02
C SER A 411 33.02 9.14 36.60
N ARG A 412 31.69 9.12 36.50
CA ARG A 412 30.88 7.96 36.13
C ARG A 412 31.07 7.58 34.68
N LEU A 413 31.02 8.56 33.77
CA LEU A 413 31.21 8.34 32.35
C LEU A 413 32.61 7.74 32.08
N ASN A 414 33.65 8.32 32.68
CA ASN A 414 35.02 7.81 32.54
C ASN A 414 35.16 6.38 33.11
N ALA A 415 34.51 6.06 34.23
CA ALA A 415 34.52 4.72 34.80
C ALA A 415 33.86 3.69 33.86
N MET A 416 32.69 4.03 33.29
CA MET A 416 32.00 3.16 32.33
C MET A 416 32.80 2.97 31.04
N GLU A 417 33.35 4.04 30.45
CA GLU A 417 34.21 3.94 29.25
C GLU A 417 35.47 3.11 29.52
N SER A 418 36.08 3.26 30.71
CA SER A 418 37.24 2.46 31.12
C SER A 418 36.89 0.99 31.29
N ALA A 419 35.73 0.65 31.84
CA ALA A 419 35.27 -0.72 31.98
C ALA A 419 35.02 -1.39 30.61
N LEU A 420 34.74 -0.60 29.57
CA LEU A 420 34.56 -1.07 28.19
C LEU A 420 35.85 -1.02 27.36
N GLY A 421 37.01 -0.89 27.99
CA GLY A 421 38.30 -0.88 27.29
C GLY A 421 38.54 0.38 26.45
N GLY A 422 37.92 1.51 26.83
CA GLY A 422 38.05 2.79 26.13
C GLY A 422 36.99 3.05 25.07
N GLU A 423 35.94 2.23 24.98
CA GLU A 423 34.78 2.50 24.14
C GLU A 423 34.12 3.82 24.56
N ARG A 424 33.90 4.73 23.60
CA ARG A 424 33.30 6.05 23.86
C ARG A 424 31.78 5.95 24.00
N LEU A 425 31.22 6.48 25.08
CA LEU A 425 29.78 6.48 25.31
C LEU A 425 29.18 7.86 25.03
N GLU A 426 28.15 7.89 24.19
CA GLU A 426 27.42 9.11 23.86
C GLU A 426 25.93 8.95 24.16
N PHE A 427 25.40 9.86 24.98
CA PHE A 427 24.00 9.83 25.40
C PHE A 427 23.22 10.95 24.75
N ILE A 428 22.06 10.62 24.18
CA ILE A 428 21.12 11.58 23.62
C ILE A 428 19.76 11.45 24.32
N LYS A 429 19.01 12.55 24.36
CA LYS A 429 17.63 12.51 24.82
C LYS A 429 16.75 11.87 23.75
N TRP A 430 15.98 10.86 24.12
CA TRP A 430 14.97 10.30 23.23
C TRP A 430 13.84 11.31 23.02
N ASN A 431 13.48 11.55 21.76
CA ASN A 431 12.32 12.36 21.39
C ASN A 431 11.35 11.52 20.54
N ASN A 432 10.05 11.68 20.79
CA ASN A 432 9.01 11.03 19.99
C ASN A 432 8.81 11.74 18.64
N GLU A 433 9.21 13.00 18.55
CA GLU A 433 9.16 13.80 17.33
C GLU A 433 10.36 13.40 16.44
N PRO A 434 10.11 12.84 15.23
CA PRO A 434 11.18 12.27 14.39
C PRO A 434 12.27 13.25 14.03
N ARG A 435 11.93 14.51 13.72
CA ARG A 435 12.91 15.53 13.33
C ARG A 435 13.92 15.76 14.44
N SER A 436 13.43 15.99 15.66
CA SER A 436 14.27 16.21 16.83
C SER A 436 15.14 15.00 17.12
N LEU A 437 14.57 13.80 17.12
CA LEU A 437 15.31 12.57 17.37
C LEU A 437 16.45 12.36 16.35
N ILE A 438 16.17 12.58 15.07
CA ILE A 438 17.15 12.43 13.98
C ILE A 438 18.27 13.45 14.14
N ILE A 439 17.94 14.72 14.39
CA ILE A 439 18.94 15.78 14.59
C ILE A 439 19.82 15.48 15.81
N ASP A 440 19.22 15.15 16.96
CA ASP A 440 19.95 14.84 18.19
C ASP A 440 20.85 13.62 18.01
N SER A 441 20.41 12.63 17.23
CA SER A 441 21.20 11.43 16.94
C SER A 441 22.48 11.70 16.12
N LEU A 442 22.60 12.86 15.47
CA LEU A 442 23.78 13.22 14.67
C LEU A 442 24.85 13.98 15.45
N ALA A 443 24.68 14.20 16.75
CA ALA A 443 25.74 14.71 17.61
C ALA A 443 27.08 13.96 17.33
N PRO A 444 28.20 14.68 17.20
CA PRO A 444 28.46 16.06 17.63
C PRO A 444 28.14 17.15 16.58
N LEU A 445 27.33 16.88 15.56
CA LEU A 445 26.78 17.94 14.71
C LEU A 445 26.01 18.96 15.57
N ASP A 446 26.34 20.24 15.43
CA ASP A 446 25.54 21.32 16.04
C ASP A 446 24.20 21.42 15.30
N PRO A 447 23.04 21.29 15.98
CA PRO A 447 21.72 21.44 15.37
C PRO A 447 21.55 22.75 14.58
N LYS A 448 22.23 23.83 14.97
CA LYS A 448 22.20 25.13 14.26
C LYS A 448 22.82 25.08 12.87
N LYS A 449 23.59 24.04 12.56
CA LYS A 449 24.18 23.79 11.24
C LYS A 449 23.24 23.01 10.32
N VAL A 450 22.08 22.58 10.79
CA VAL A 450 21.04 21.96 9.94
C VAL A 450 20.20 23.07 9.31
N ILE A 451 20.24 23.18 7.99
CA ILE A 451 19.49 24.17 7.22
C ILE A 451 18.07 23.67 6.97
N GLU A 452 17.96 22.43 6.50
CA GLU A 452 16.69 21.80 6.12
C GLU A 452 16.72 20.31 6.42
N ILE A 453 15.54 19.77 6.70
CA ILE A 453 15.32 18.33 6.84
C ILE A 453 14.03 17.94 6.14
N GLU A 454 14.16 17.04 5.18
CA GLU A 454 13.05 16.43 4.46
C GLU A 454 12.81 15.05 5.06
N ILE A 455 11.59 14.78 5.53
CA ILE A 455 11.24 13.53 6.22
C ILE A 455 10.12 12.81 5.47
N ASP A 456 10.43 11.65 4.90
CA ASP A 456 9.44 10.71 4.39
C ASP A 456 9.07 9.72 5.49
N THR A 457 7.94 9.97 6.15
CA THR A 457 7.42 9.12 7.22
C THR A 457 6.94 7.76 6.74
N LYS A 458 6.51 7.62 5.47
CA LYS A 458 6.08 6.34 4.91
C LYS A 458 7.29 5.43 4.64
N ARG A 459 8.38 6.00 4.11
CA ARG A 459 9.61 5.27 3.77
C ARG A 459 10.66 5.23 4.88
N ARG A 460 10.46 5.97 5.97
CA ARG A 460 11.45 6.16 7.05
C ARG A 460 12.79 6.67 6.52
N GLN A 461 12.73 7.63 5.62
CA GLN A 461 13.90 8.29 5.03
C GLN A 461 13.93 9.74 5.48
N ALA A 462 15.14 10.22 5.77
CA ALA A 462 15.41 11.62 6.07
C ALA A 462 16.59 12.10 5.24
N ILE A 463 16.42 13.24 4.56
CA ILE A 463 17.50 13.95 3.88
C ILE A 463 17.77 15.22 4.68
N ILE A 464 19.01 15.40 5.11
CA ILE A 464 19.42 16.48 5.99
C ILE A 464 20.41 17.36 5.24
N LYS A 465 20.05 18.61 5.04
CA LYS A 465 20.90 19.61 4.39
C LYS A 465 21.62 20.43 5.46
N VAL A 466 22.94 20.47 5.40
CA VAL A 466 23.79 21.12 6.42
C VAL A 466 24.66 22.25 5.85
N ASP A 467 25.00 23.19 6.74
CA ASP A 467 25.81 24.37 6.46
C ASP A 467 27.31 24.02 6.35
N GLY A 468 27.71 23.68 5.12
CA GLY A 468 29.10 23.49 4.72
C GLY A 468 29.73 22.12 5.02
N TRP A 469 30.89 21.91 4.41
CA TRP A 469 31.62 20.64 4.45
C TRP A 469 31.98 20.16 5.87
N GLU A 470 32.32 21.08 6.79
CA GLU A 470 32.68 20.70 8.16
C GLU A 470 31.49 20.10 8.91
N ALA A 471 30.29 20.69 8.75
CA ALA A 471 29.06 20.18 9.34
C ALA A 471 28.73 18.80 8.76
N LYS A 472 28.82 18.63 7.43
CA LYS A 472 28.61 17.34 6.77
C LYS A 472 29.58 16.28 7.27
N ARG A 473 30.85 16.63 7.41
CA ARG A 473 31.88 15.72 7.95
C ARG A 473 31.59 15.30 9.40
N LYS A 474 31.13 16.21 10.27
CA LYS A 474 30.74 15.88 11.65
C LYS A 474 29.53 14.95 11.69
N ALA A 475 28.52 15.23 10.87
CA ALA A 475 27.30 14.42 10.77
C ALA A 475 27.60 12.99 10.32
N LEU A 476 28.39 12.84 9.24
CA LEU A 476 28.77 11.53 8.70
C LEU A 476 29.73 10.77 9.64
N GLY A 477 30.73 11.46 10.19
CA GLY A 477 31.82 10.85 10.94
C GLY A 477 32.84 10.13 10.06
N ARG A 478 33.94 9.67 10.66
CA ARG A 478 35.00 8.93 9.93
C ARG A 478 34.41 7.63 9.38
N GLY A 479 34.52 7.41 8.07
CA GLY A 479 33.97 6.22 7.41
C GLY A 479 32.45 6.06 7.57
N ASN A 480 31.69 7.16 7.68
CA ASN A 480 30.25 7.19 7.90
C ASN A 480 29.79 6.54 9.23
N GLN A 481 30.71 6.33 10.18
CA GLN A 481 30.39 5.66 11.43
C GLN A 481 29.30 6.38 12.23
N ASN A 482 29.30 7.72 12.26
CA ASN A 482 28.35 8.47 13.09
C ASN A 482 26.94 8.42 12.51
N VAL A 483 26.80 8.64 11.19
CA VAL A 483 25.50 8.55 10.52
C VAL A 483 24.95 7.12 10.56
N ASN A 484 25.80 6.09 10.46
CA ASN A 484 25.38 4.69 10.58
C ASN A 484 24.87 4.38 12.01
N CYS A 485 25.56 4.85 13.05
CA CYS A 485 25.06 4.74 14.42
C CYS A 485 23.73 5.49 14.60
N ALA A 486 23.60 6.68 14.02
CA ALA A 486 22.35 7.45 14.05
C ALA A 486 21.20 6.70 13.35
N MET A 487 21.44 6.12 12.17
CA MET A 487 20.47 5.30 11.45
C MET A 487 20.06 4.07 12.28
N GLU A 488 21.02 3.39 12.90
CA GLU A 488 20.75 2.22 13.73
C GLU A 488 19.96 2.57 15.00
N LEU A 489 20.33 3.66 15.65
CA LEU A 489 19.74 4.14 16.90
C LEU A 489 18.30 4.62 16.71
N THR A 490 18.03 5.30 15.59
CA THR A 490 16.72 5.91 15.31
C THR A 490 15.81 5.01 14.49
N GLY A 491 16.39 4.04 13.75
CA GLY A 491 15.68 3.22 12.78
C GLY A 491 15.23 3.99 11.53
N TRP A 492 15.92 5.09 11.19
CA TRP A 492 15.71 5.89 9.98
C TRP A 492 16.87 5.71 9.01
N GLN A 493 16.59 5.76 7.71
CA GLN A 493 17.62 5.95 6.69
C GLN A 493 17.93 7.45 6.59
N ILE A 494 19.19 7.83 6.81
CA ILE A 494 19.60 9.24 6.93
C ILE A 494 20.64 9.58 5.85
N ALA A 495 20.28 10.45 4.91
CA ALA A 495 21.22 11.04 3.97
C ALA A 495 21.63 12.44 4.45
N VAL A 496 22.91 12.79 4.32
CA VAL A 496 23.42 14.12 4.68
C VAL A 496 24.02 14.80 3.46
N GLU A 497 23.48 15.97 3.13
CA GLU A 497 23.85 16.79 1.98
C GLU A 497 24.41 18.13 2.44
N GLU A 498 25.34 18.68 1.66
CA GLU A 498 25.90 20.01 1.92
C GLU A 498 25.16 21.02 1.04
N VAL A 499 24.73 22.14 1.64
CA VAL A 499 24.27 23.29 0.87
C VAL A 499 25.47 24.16 0.54
N PRO A 500 25.79 24.40 -0.74
CA PRO A 500 26.84 25.33 -1.11
C PRO A 500 26.49 26.73 -0.63
N LYS A 501 27.44 27.44 -0.02
CA LYS A 501 27.30 28.89 0.19
C LYS A 501 27.46 29.58 -1.16
N GLU A 502 26.46 30.32 -1.60
CA GLU A 502 26.67 31.33 -2.65
C GLU A 502 27.78 32.26 -2.15
N LYS A 503 28.85 32.40 -2.94
CA LYS A 503 29.88 33.38 -2.66
C LYS A 503 29.25 34.75 -2.87
N GLU A 504 28.95 35.45 -1.78
CA GLU A 504 28.78 36.90 -1.85
C GLU A 504 30.07 37.47 -2.45
N GLU A 505 30.01 37.91 -3.70
CA GLU A 505 31.03 38.74 -4.29
C GLU A 505 31.17 39.97 -3.38
N GLN A 506 32.27 40.02 -2.63
CA GLN A 506 32.67 41.20 -1.89
C GLN A 506 32.97 42.30 -2.92
N GLY A 507 31.94 43.08 -3.24
CA GLY A 507 32.10 44.43 -3.74
C GLY A 507 32.74 45.27 -2.63
N GLN A 508 34.06 45.27 -2.57
CA GLN A 508 34.85 46.28 -1.86
C GLN A 508 35.84 46.90 -2.84
N GLN A 509 35.42 48.09 -3.30
CA GLN A 509 36.17 49.31 -3.69
C GLN A 509 37.50 49.18 -4.43
#